data_AF-A0A517ZY88-F1
#
_entry.id   AF-A0A517ZY88-F1
#
_cell.length_a   1.000
_cell.length_b   1.000
_cell.length_c   1.000
_cell.angle_alpha   90.00
_cell.angle_beta   90.00
_cell.angle_gamma   90.00
#
_symmetry.space_group_name_H-M   'P 1'
#
loop_
_entity.id
_entity.type
_entity.pdbx_description
1 polymer ?
#
loop_
_entity_poly.entity_id
_entity_poly.type
_entity_poly.pdbx_seq_one_letter_code
_entity_poly.pdbx_strand_id
1 'polypeptide(L)'
;MKINVSKFVALTACLALFCAIGQKPLAAADTPASGQLTQESLGNLLKALGLKPKTLETRYDFKFQANHEEAWVLSMSAVLSNDGETVWIMAWLDELPSSPREIPRVALLRLLHDNDKMGGGKFFSFIPGNRRFVLQRVVANRNMSTKKFRGLLTDLGKTVAETHGHWNVASWTDAPEPSAPAAKQAAASTTDNKPAKATPASGTRRRTATKRPTTKK
;
A
#
# COMPACT_ATOMS: atom_id res chain seq x y z
N MET A 1 -12.17 -51.88 0.98
CA MET A 1 -10.96 -52.51 0.39
C MET A 1 -9.79 -52.31 1.33
N LYS A 2 -9.28 -53.41 1.90
CA LYS A 2 -8.10 -53.44 2.77
C LYS A 2 -6.93 -53.91 1.91
N ILE A 3 -5.82 -53.18 1.90
CA ILE A 3 -4.56 -53.68 1.35
C ILE A 3 -3.54 -53.61 2.48
N ASN A 4 -3.08 -54.79 2.84
CA ASN A 4 -2.03 -55.06 3.80
C ASN A 4 -1.01 -55.89 3.03
N VAL A 5 0.21 -55.39 2.84
CA VAL A 5 1.31 -56.23 2.36
C VAL A 5 2.54 -55.96 3.21
N SER A 6 2.93 -57.04 3.84
CA SER A 6 4.05 -57.24 4.74
C SER A 6 5.41 -57.14 4.04
N LYS A 7 6.40 -56.70 4.82
CA LYS A 7 7.76 -57.26 4.97
C LYS A 7 8.60 -57.41 3.69
N PHE A 8 9.61 -56.55 3.58
CA PHE A 8 10.93 -56.97 3.08
C PHE A 8 12.01 -56.48 4.05
N VAL A 9 12.64 -57.43 4.72
CA VAL A 9 13.92 -57.28 5.41
C VAL A 9 14.98 -57.70 4.40
N ALA A 10 15.94 -56.84 4.10
CA ALA A 10 17.21 -57.23 3.51
C ALA A 10 18.29 -56.27 4.00
N LEU A 11 19.10 -56.81 4.91
CA LEU A 11 20.35 -56.29 5.42
C LEU A 11 21.35 -56.20 4.27
N THR A 12 21.94 -55.03 4.00
CA THR A 12 23.14 -54.93 3.16
C THR A 12 24.05 -53.88 3.76
N ALA A 13 25.11 -54.37 4.40
CA ALA A 13 26.23 -53.57 4.86
C ALA A 13 27.15 -53.27 3.67
N CYS A 14 27.37 -51.99 3.37
CA CYS A 14 28.50 -51.54 2.57
C CYS A 14 29.19 -50.39 3.30
N LEU A 15 30.48 -50.60 3.50
CA LEU A 15 31.45 -49.77 4.17
C LEU A 15 32.02 -48.73 3.19
N ALA A 16 32.51 -47.61 3.73
CA ALA A 16 33.24 -46.50 3.09
C ALA A 16 32.38 -45.52 2.28
N LEU A 17 32.60 -44.20 2.30
CA LEU A 17 33.84 -43.45 2.49
C LEU A 17 33.46 -42.06 3.04
N PHE A 18 34.20 -41.57 4.04
CA PHE A 18 34.05 -40.23 4.60
C PHE A 18 34.41 -39.17 3.54
N CYS A 19 33.41 -38.59 2.88
CA CYS A 19 33.53 -37.24 2.32
C CYS A 19 33.11 -36.26 3.41
N ALA A 20 34.08 -35.56 3.98
CA ALA A 20 33.86 -34.40 4.86
C ALA A 20 33.23 -33.27 4.04
N ILE A 21 31.93 -33.38 3.78
CA ILE A 21 31.10 -32.25 3.38
C ILE A 21 30.96 -31.41 4.64
N GLY A 22 31.56 -30.23 4.63
CA GLY A 22 31.40 -29.24 5.69
C GLY A 22 29.91 -29.05 5.97
N GLN A 23 29.46 -29.60 7.10
CA GLN A 23 28.15 -29.30 7.66
C GLN A 23 28.17 -27.81 7.97
N LYS A 24 27.64 -27.00 7.05
CA LYS A 24 27.21 -25.65 7.36
C LYS A 24 26.32 -25.81 8.59
N PRO A 25 26.63 -25.20 9.74
CA PRO A 25 25.79 -25.35 10.91
C PRO A 25 24.38 -24.94 10.47
N LEU A 26 23.43 -25.86 10.61
CA LEU A 26 22.02 -25.53 10.54
C LEU A 26 21.89 -24.41 11.56
N ALA A 27 21.64 -23.19 11.08
CA ALA A 27 21.36 -22.06 11.95
C ALA A 27 20.29 -22.55 12.92
N ALA A 28 20.64 -22.59 14.20
CA ALA A 28 19.68 -22.91 15.24
C ALA A 28 18.49 -21.99 14.99
N ALA A 29 17.29 -22.56 14.81
CA ALA A 29 16.09 -21.77 14.71
C ALA A 29 16.03 -20.93 15.98
N ASP A 30 16.32 -19.63 15.85
CA ASP A 30 16.31 -18.70 16.97
C ASP A 30 14.96 -18.85 17.67
N THR A 31 15.00 -19.32 18.91
CA THR A 31 13.79 -19.46 19.71
C THR A 31 13.19 -18.06 19.79
N PRO A 32 11.92 -17.87 19.38
CA PRO A 32 11.32 -16.54 19.31
C PRO A 32 11.51 -15.81 20.64
N ALA A 33 11.99 -14.57 20.60
CA ALA A 33 12.14 -13.77 21.80
C ALA A 33 10.79 -13.69 22.53
N SER A 34 10.80 -13.55 23.85
CA SER A 34 9.56 -13.49 24.64
C SER A 34 8.57 -12.47 24.06
N GLY A 35 7.35 -12.91 23.75
CA GLY A 35 6.31 -12.08 23.14
C GLY A 35 6.45 -11.81 21.65
N GLN A 36 7.39 -12.45 20.94
CA GLN A 36 7.43 -12.49 19.48
C GLN A 36 6.42 -13.52 18.96
N LEU A 37 5.58 -13.12 18.02
CA LEU A 37 4.59 -14.02 17.43
C LEU A 37 5.22 -14.88 16.33
N THR A 38 5.03 -16.19 16.41
CA THR A 38 5.04 -17.10 15.26
C THR A 38 3.70 -17.06 14.53
N GLN A 39 3.63 -17.62 13.32
CA GLN A 39 2.39 -17.76 12.56
C GLN A 39 1.27 -18.42 13.38
N GLU A 40 1.56 -19.55 14.03
CA GLU A 40 0.60 -20.26 14.88
C GLU A 40 0.15 -19.40 16.06
N SER A 41 1.09 -18.76 16.76
CA SER A 41 0.77 -17.92 17.92
C SER A 41 -0.02 -16.66 17.55
N LEU A 42 0.18 -16.10 16.36
CA LEU A 42 -0.65 -15.02 15.81
C LEU A 42 -2.09 -15.49 15.62
N GLY A 43 -2.29 -16.66 15.01
CA GLY A 43 -3.62 -17.26 14.87
C GLY A 43 -4.30 -17.51 16.22
N ASN A 44 -3.56 -18.01 17.21
CA ASN A 44 -4.07 -18.23 18.57
C ASN A 44 -4.40 -16.91 19.29
N LEU A 45 -3.57 -15.88 19.12
CA LEU A 45 -3.82 -14.55 19.65
C LEU A 45 -5.12 -13.96 19.07
N LEU A 46 -5.35 -14.09 17.76
CA LEU A 46 -6.57 -13.62 17.10
C LEU A 46 -7.80 -14.36 17.64
N LYS A 47 -7.72 -15.68 17.85
CA LYS A 47 -8.80 -16.45 18.49
C LYS A 47 -9.06 -16.01 19.94
N ALA A 48 -8.01 -15.75 20.71
CA ALA A 48 -8.11 -15.26 22.09
C ALA A 48 -8.76 -13.86 22.16
N LEU A 49 -8.72 -13.09 21.08
CA LEU A 49 -9.45 -11.83 20.95
C LEU A 49 -10.96 -12.01 20.68
N GLY A 50 -11.43 -13.25 20.52
CA GLY A 50 -12.80 -13.57 20.11
C GLY A 50 -13.03 -13.51 18.60
N LEU A 51 -11.96 -13.37 17.81
CA LEU A 51 -12.04 -13.31 16.36
C LEU A 51 -12.08 -14.72 15.78
N LYS A 52 -12.62 -14.83 14.56
CA LYS A 52 -12.70 -16.09 13.80
C LYS A 52 -11.79 -15.99 12.57
N PRO A 53 -10.45 -16.07 12.75
CA PRO A 53 -9.52 -15.93 11.64
C PRO A 53 -9.61 -17.12 10.68
N LYS A 54 -9.60 -16.84 9.38
CA LYS A 54 -9.42 -17.80 8.31
C LYS A 54 -7.99 -17.69 7.78
N THR A 55 -7.26 -18.80 7.76
CA THR A 55 -5.90 -18.83 7.22
C THR A 55 -5.97 -18.90 5.69
N LEU A 56 -5.22 -18.03 5.03
CA LEU A 56 -4.96 -18.08 3.59
C LEU A 56 -3.45 -17.97 3.40
N GLU A 57 -2.82 -19.10 3.07
CA GLU A 57 -1.35 -19.21 2.99
C GLU A 57 -0.67 -18.73 4.29
N THR A 58 -0.03 -17.57 4.26
CA THR A 58 0.68 -16.95 5.40
C THR A 58 -0.12 -15.81 6.06
N ARG A 59 -1.37 -15.59 5.66
CA ARG A 59 -2.23 -14.51 6.15
C ARG A 59 -3.42 -15.04 6.96
N TYR A 60 -3.84 -14.27 7.95
CA TYR A 60 -5.12 -14.49 8.65
C TYR A 60 -6.13 -13.41 8.31
N ASP A 61 -7.27 -13.79 7.76
CA ASP A 61 -8.39 -12.89 7.43
C ASP A 61 -9.49 -13.01 8.48
N PHE A 62 -10.01 -11.87 8.96
CA PHE A 62 -11.05 -11.83 9.99
C PHE A 62 -11.94 -10.59 9.86
N LYS A 63 -13.07 -10.61 10.58
CA LYS A 63 -13.91 -9.44 10.78
C LYS A 63 -13.63 -8.84 12.15
N PHE A 64 -13.57 -7.52 12.24
CA PHE A 64 -13.35 -6.79 13.48
C PHE A 64 -14.43 -5.70 13.64
N GLN A 65 -15.07 -5.66 14.80
CA GLN A 65 -16.01 -4.59 15.13
C GLN A 65 -15.25 -3.43 15.76
N ALA A 66 -15.15 -2.31 15.05
CA ALA A 66 -14.60 -1.08 15.55
C ALA A 66 -15.75 -0.17 16.00
N ASN A 67 -15.70 0.29 17.24
CA ASN A 67 -16.66 1.26 17.76
C ASN A 67 -16.02 2.65 17.65
N HIS A 68 -16.48 3.47 16.70
CA HIS A 68 -16.02 4.85 16.53
C HIS A 68 -17.20 5.72 16.08
N GLU A 69 -17.86 6.36 17.04
CA GLU A 69 -19.14 7.10 16.92
C GLU A 69 -20.31 6.21 16.44
N GLU A 70 -20.10 5.45 15.36
CA GLU A 70 -20.90 4.34 14.85
C GLU A 70 -20.13 3.01 14.95
N ALA A 71 -20.85 1.89 14.93
CA ALA A 71 -20.25 0.56 14.89
C ALA A 71 -19.89 0.14 13.45
N TRP A 72 -18.60 -0.04 13.19
CA TRP A 72 -18.07 -0.49 11.90
C TRP A 72 -17.69 -1.97 11.93
N VAL A 73 -18.12 -2.74 10.94
CA VAL A 73 -17.66 -4.13 10.75
C VAL A 73 -16.60 -4.19 9.66
N LEU A 74 -15.34 -4.16 10.07
CA LEU A 74 -14.19 -4.10 9.17
C LEU A 74 -13.75 -5.50 8.73
N SER A 75 -13.46 -5.66 7.44
CA SER A 75 -12.64 -6.77 6.94
C SER A 75 -11.18 -6.45 7.20
N MET A 76 -10.49 -7.31 7.94
CA MET A 76 -9.08 -7.10 8.25
C MET A 76 -8.25 -8.35 8.00
N SER A 77 -6.95 -8.15 7.85
CA SER A 77 -5.96 -9.21 7.77
C SER A 77 -4.77 -8.93 8.68
N ALA A 78 -4.13 -9.99 9.14
CA ALA A 78 -2.83 -9.92 9.81
C ALA A 78 -1.84 -10.88 9.13
N VAL A 79 -0.61 -10.42 8.93
CA VAL A 79 0.48 -11.16 8.29
C VAL A 79 1.75 -10.93 9.08
N LEU A 80 2.57 -11.96 9.22
CA LEU A 80 3.93 -11.85 9.74
C LEU A 80 4.90 -11.65 8.56
N SER A 81 5.90 -10.78 8.70
CA SER A 81 6.97 -10.70 7.70
C SER A 81 7.74 -12.02 7.61
N ASN A 82 8.39 -12.25 6.48
CA ASN A 82 9.11 -13.50 6.21
C ASN A 82 10.22 -13.79 7.24
N ASP A 83 10.84 -12.73 7.79
CA ASP A 83 11.85 -12.80 8.84
C ASP A 83 11.25 -12.89 10.27
N GLY A 84 9.93 -12.78 10.41
CA GLY A 84 9.25 -12.80 11.69
C GLY A 84 9.41 -11.54 12.55
N GLU A 85 10.06 -10.49 12.05
CA GLU A 85 10.38 -9.29 12.84
C GLU A 85 9.25 -8.27 12.92
N THR A 86 8.31 -8.30 11.97
CA THR A 86 7.22 -7.34 11.88
C THR A 86 5.87 -8.02 11.69
N VAL A 87 4.84 -7.39 12.24
CA VAL A 87 3.44 -7.75 11.98
C VAL A 87 2.81 -6.65 11.15
N TRP A 88 2.17 -7.06 10.06
CA TRP A 88 1.41 -6.22 9.17
C TRP A 88 -0.07 -6.46 9.44
N ILE A 89 -0.79 -5.39 9.75
CA ILE A 89 -2.24 -5.41 9.93
C ILE A 89 -2.84 -4.59 8.79
N MET A 90 -3.86 -5.12 8.12
CA MET A 90 -4.48 -4.48 6.96
C MET A 90 -5.98 -4.38 7.20
N ALA A 91 -6.57 -3.21 6.97
CA ALA A 91 -8.00 -3.05 6.79
C ALA A 91 -8.31 -2.96 5.30
N TRP A 92 -9.18 -3.83 4.80
CA TRP A 92 -9.63 -3.81 3.41
C TRP A 92 -10.66 -2.71 3.21
N LEU A 93 -10.40 -1.83 2.25
CA LEU A 93 -11.27 -0.71 1.90
C LEU A 93 -11.97 -0.98 0.57
N ASP A 94 -12.42 0.08 -0.08
CA ASP A 94 -13.10 0.03 -1.36
C ASP A 94 -12.19 -0.40 -2.51
N GLU A 95 -12.86 -0.97 -3.50
CA GLU A 95 -12.27 -1.31 -4.79
C GLU A 95 -12.29 -0.09 -5.70
N LEU A 96 -11.17 0.17 -6.39
CA LEU A 96 -11.09 1.26 -7.35
C LEU A 96 -11.96 0.96 -8.57
N PRO A 97 -12.64 1.98 -9.12
CA PRO A 97 -13.40 1.85 -10.35
C PRO A 97 -12.56 1.30 -11.49
N SER A 98 -13.22 0.59 -12.41
CA SER A 98 -12.51 -0.09 -13.50
C SER A 98 -11.80 0.87 -14.46
N SER A 99 -12.45 2.00 -14.72
CA SER A 99 -12.01 3.05 -15.63
C SER A 99 -11.08 4.04 -14.93
N PRO A 100 -9.89 4.35 -15.49
CA PRO A 100 -9.02 5.40 -14.97
C PRO A 100 -9.64 6.79 -14.94
N ARG A 101 -10.67 7.05 -15.76
CA ARG A 101 -11.35 8.35 -15.82
C ARG A 101 -12.22 8.61 -14.58
N GLU A 102 -12.69 7.54 -13.95
CA GLU A 102 -13.52 7.57 -12.73
C GLU A 102 -12.68 7.68 -11.45
N ILE A 103 -11.35 7.82 -11.56
CA ILE A 103 -10.43 7.93 -10.43
C ILE A 103 -9.94 9.38 -10.33
N PRO A 104 -10.48 10.20 -9.42
CA PRO A 104 -10.01 11.58 -9.27
C PRO A 104 -8.57 11.60 -8.76
N ARG A 105 -7.68 12.25 -9.51
CA ARG A 105 -6.27 12.41 -9.10
C ARG A 105 -6.13 13.07 -7.73
N VAL A 106 -7.02 14.00 -7.42
CA VAL A 106 -7.05 14.70 -6.12
C VAL A 106 -7.36 13.76 -4.97
N ALA A 107 -8.20 12.73 -5.18
CA ALA A 107 -8.47 11.72 -4.16
C ALA A 107 -7.23 10.89 -3.85
N LEU A 108 -6.49 10.46 -4.89
CA LEU A 108 -5.23 9.73 -4.73
C LEU A 108 -4.16 10.56 -4.00
N LEU A 109 -4.02 11.84 -4.39
CA LEU A 109 -3.10 12.76 -3.73
C LEU A 109 -3.48 13.02 -2.28
N ARG A 110 -4.78 13.04 -1.95
CA ARG A 110 -5.25 13.17 -0.57
C ARG A 110 -4.87 11.95 0.28
N LEU A 111 -5.08 10.74 -0.23
CA LEU A 111 -4.64 9.52 0.46
C LEU A 111 -3.12 9.50 0.69
N LEU A 112 -2.34 9.94 -0.31
CA LEU A 112 -0.88 10.05 -0.16
C LEU A 112 -0.49 11.11 0.88
N HIS A 113 -1.19 12.25 0.91
CA HIS A 113 -0.99 13.29 1.92
C HIS A 113 -1.31 12.81 3.34
N ASP A 114 -2.36 12.01 3.50
CA ASP A 114 -2.72 11.45 4.80
C ASP A 114 -1.66 10.46 5.32
N ASN A 115 -0.93 9.77 4.43
CA ASN A 115 0.18 8.91 4.83
C ASN A 115 1.26 9.66 5.61
N ASP A 116 1.54 10.91 5.24
CA ASP A 116 2.51 11.76 5.96
C ASP A 116 2.00 12.15 7.36
N LYS A 117 0.68 12.31 7.50
CA LYS A 117 0.04 12.74 8.76
C LYS A 117 -0.19 11.61 9.77
N MET A 118 -0.54 10.41 9.31
CA MET A 118 -1.04 9.34 10.18
C MET A 118 0.03 8.79 11.15
N GLY A 119 1.29 8.71 10.70
CA GLY A 119 2.40 8.19 11.50
C GLY A 119 2.18 6.79 12.07
N GLY A 120 3.02 6.38 13.02
CA GLY A 120 2.85 5.12 13.77
C GLY A 120 2.83 3.84 12.92
N GLY A 121 3.48 3.89 11.76
CA GLY A 121 3.53 2.80 10.77
C GLY A 121 2.23 2.62 9.98
N LYS A 122 1.28 3.58 10.04
CA LYS A 122 0.02 3.55 9.28
C LYS A 122 0.17 4.22 7.92
N PHE A 123 -0.36 3.60 6.88
CA PHE A 123 -0.40 4.18 5.53
C PHE A 123 -1.42 3.48 4.64
N PHE A 124 -2.01 4.22 3.71
CA PHE A 124 -2.77 3.69 2.58
C PHE A 124 -1.82 3.06 1.56
N SER A 125 -2.24 1.92 1.02
CA SER A 125 -1.62 1.31 -0.15
C SER A 125 -2.68 0.71 -1.07
N PHE A 126 -2.27 0.39 -2.29
CA PHE A 126 -3.12 -0.19 -3.33
C PHE A 126 -2.62 -1.60 -3.66
N ILE A 127 -3.55 -2.55 -3.73
CA ILE A 127 -3.25 -3.94 -4.11
C ILE A 127 -3.75 -4.15 -5.54
N PRO A 128 -2.85 -4.26 -6.54
CA PRO A 128 -3.26 -4.39 -7.94
C PRO A 128 -4.08 -5.64 -8.23
N GLY A 129 -3.79 -6.76 -7.55
CA GLY A 129 -4.40 -8.06 -7.83
C GLY A 129 -5.91 -8.12 -7.62
N ASN A 130 -6.46 -7.29 -6.72
CA ASN A 130 -7.91 -7.18 -6.50
C ASN A 130 -8.41 -5.73 -6.52
N ARG A 131 -7.58 -4.81 -7.05
CA ARG A 131 -7.87 -3.39 -7.21
C ARG A 131 -8.39 -2.68 -5.97
N ARG A 132 -8.00 -3.09 -4.77
CA ARG A 132 -8.49 -2.48 -3.52
C ARG A 132 -7.46 -1.59 -2.88
N PHE A 133 -7.94 -0.52 -2.27
CA PHE A 133 -7.17 0.14 -1.23
C PHE A 133 -7.17 -0.69 0.04
N VAL A 134 -6.07 -0.57 0.77
CA VAL A 134 -5.96 -1.03 2.15
C VAL A 134 -5.39 0.09 3.00
N LEU A 135 -5.86 0.20 4.23
CA LEU A 135 -5.13 0.94 5.25
C LEU A 135 -4.30 -0.07 6.04
N GLN A 136 -2.99 0.08 5.99
CA GLN A 136 -2.05 -0.83 6.64
C GLN A 136 -1.49 -0.22 7.91
N ARG A 137 -1.05 -1.08 8.82
CA ARG A 137 -0.19 -0.74 9.94
C ARG A 137 0.93 -1.76 10.08
N VAL A 138 2.17 -1.30 10.09
CA VAL A 138 3.35 -2.14 10.34
C VAL A 138 3.88 -1.87 11.73
N VAL A 139 4.09 -2.92 12.51
CA VAL A 139 4.63 -2.84 13.87
C VAL A 139 5.70 -3.90 14.09
N ALA A 140 6.65 -3.60 14.97
CA ALA A 140 7.62 -4.60 15.43
C ALA A 140 6.91 -5.75 16.16
N ASN A 141 7.29 -6.98 15.82
CA ASN A 141 6.80 -8.21 16.42
C ASN A 141 7.53 -8.51 17.74
N ARG A 142 7.38 -7.63 18.72
CA ARG A 142 8.03 -7.76 20.03
C ARG A 142 7.06 -7.42 21.15
N ASN A 143 7.14 -8.17 22.24
CA ASN A 143 6.30 -7.99 23.44
C ASN A 143 4.80 -7.90 23.06
N MET A 144 4.35 -8.77 22.16
CA MET A 144 2.98 -8.77 21.68
C MET A 144 2.07 -9.48 22.70
N SER A 145 0.94 -8.84 23.00
CA SER A 145 -0.09 -9.37 23.88
C SER A 145 -1.46 -9.13 23.28
N THR A 146 -2.46 -9.86 23.74
CA THR A 146 -3.87 -9.69 23.36
C THR A 146 -4.31 -8.22 23.54
N LYS A 147 -3.95 -7.58 24.66
CA LYS A 147 -4.29 -6.17 24.93
C LYS A 147 -3.63 -5.24 23.92
N LYS A 148 -2.33 -5.39 23.67
CA LYS A 148 -1.59 -4.58 22.71
C LYS A 148 -2.19 -4.72 21.31
N PHE A 149 -2.40 -5.96 20.87
CA PHE A 149 -2.93 -6.24 19.54
C PHE A 149 -4.36 -5.72 19.35
N ARG A 150 -5.25 -5.87 20.35
CA ARG A 150 -6.58 -5.24 20.32
C ARG A 150 -6.48 -3.74 20.14
N GLY A 151 -5.59 -3.08 20.89
CA GLY A 151 -5.32 -1.66 20.74
C GLY A 151 -4.87 -1.28 19.32
N LEU A 152 -4.03 -2.10 18.68
CA LEU A 152 -3.62 -1.88 17.29
C LEU A 152 -4.81 -1.97 16.31
N LEU A 153 -5.70 -2.96 16.49
CA LEU A 153 -6.90 -3.12 15.67
C LEU A 153 -7.89 -1.97 15.86
N THR A 154 -8.13 -1.57 17.10
CA THR A 154 -9.01 -0.44 17.43
C THR A 154 -8.47 0.87 16.87
N ASP A 155 -7.17 1.15 17.05
CA ASP A 155 -6.53 2.37 16.50
C ASP A 155 -6.61 2.39 14.97
N LEU A 156 -6.33 1.26 14.31
CA LEU A 156 -6.43 1.16 12.86
C LEU A 156 -7.88 1.35 12.40
N GLY A 157 -8.85 0.72 13.06
CA GLY A 157 -10.27 0.86 12.73
C GLY A 157 -10.82 2.27 12.96
N LYS A 158 -10.32 2.97 13.98
CA LYS A 158 -10.60 4.40 14.17
C LYS A 158 -10.11 5.21 12.97
N THR A 159 -8.86 5.02 12.55
CA THR A 159 -8.32 5.73 11.38
C THR A 159 -9.12 5.42 10.12
N VAL A 160 -9.53 4.16 9.91
CA VAL A 160 -10.42 3.81 8.78
C VAL A 160 -11.68 4.68 8.77
N ALA A 161 -12.36 4.81 9.91
CA ALA A 161 -13.58 5.60 10.02
C ALA A 161 -13.32 7.10 9.84
N GLU A 162 -12.28 7.66 10.48
CA GLU A 162 -11.91 9.08 10.37
C GLU A 162 -11.58 9.49 8.93
N THR A 163 -10.99 8.59 8.15
CA THR A 163 -10.62 8.86 6.75
C THR A 163 -11.65 8.36 5.74
N HIS A 164 -12.85 7.94 6.17
CA HIS A 164 -13.85 7.31 5.31
C HIS A 164 -14.15 8.12 4.04
N GLY A 165 -14.34 9.43 4.17
CA GLY A 165 -14.62 10.31 3.03
C GLY A 165 -13.46 10.44 2.02
N HIS A 166 -12.27 9.92 2.32
CA HIS A 166 -11.12 9.99 1.42
C HIS A 166 -10.99 8.73 0.56
N TRP A 167 -11.26 7.56 1.13
CA TRP A 167 -11.12 6.27 0.46
C TRP A 167 -12.45 5.67 -0.04
N ASN A 168 -13.59 6.20 0.39
CA ASN A 168 -14.91 5.78 -0.10
C ASN A 168 -15.09 6.19 -1.56
N VAL A 169 -15.07 5.21 -2.46
CA VAL A 169 -15.12 5.44 -3.90
C VAL A 169 -16.48 6.01 -4.32
N ALA A 170 -17.57 5.66 -3.63
CA ALA A 170 -18.89 6.21 -3.92
C ALA A 170 -18.98 7.72 -3.63
N SER A 171 -18.07 8.26 -2.82
CA SER A 171 -17.99 9.70 -2.53
C SER A 171 -17.15 10.49 -3.55
N TRP A 172 -16.46 9.78 -4.45
CA TRP A 172 -15.64 10.39 -5.49
C TRP A 172 -16.55 10.87 -6.62
N THR A 173 -17.02 12.11 -6.49
CA THR A 173 -17.72 12.79 -7.58
C THR A 173 -16.75 13.14 -8.70
N ASP A 174 -17.25 13.14 -9.94
CA ASP A 174 -16.46 13.48 -11.12
C ASP A 174 -15.75 14.81 -10.91
N ALA A 175 -14.42 14.78 -10.98
CA ALA A 175 -13.66 16.01 -11.13
C ALA A 175 -14.20 16.72 -12.39
N PRO A 176 -14.50 18.03 -12.34
CA PRO A 176 -14.87 18.76 -13.55
C PRO A 176 -13.77 18.50 -14.59
N GLU A 177 -14.18 18.14 -15.81
CA GLU A 177 -13.24 17.93 -16.91
C GLU A 177 -12.24 19.08 -16.93
N PRO A 178 -10.93 18.82 -17.07
CA PRO A 178 -9.98 19.88 -17.30
C PRO A 178 -10.41 20.59 -18.58
N SER A 179 -10.94 21.80 -18.42
CA SER A 179 -11.34 22.65 -19.53
C SER A 179 -10.11 22.78 -20.41
N ALA A 180 -10.17 22.24 -21.63
CA ALA A 180 -9.14 22.48 -22.63
C ALA A 180 -8.92 24.00 -22.69
N PRO A 181 -7.68 24.50 -22.73
CA PRO A 181 -7.44 25.93 -22.80
C PRO A 181 -8.18 26.45 -24.03
N ALA A 182 -9.15 27.34 -23.80
CA ALA A 182 -9.91 27.99 -24.86
C ALA A 182 -8.90 28.62 -25.84
N ALA A 183 -8.76 28.02 -27.01
CA ALA A 183 -8.06 28.63 -28.12
C ALA A 183 -8.76 29.96 -28.39
N LYS A 184 -8.03 31.07 -28.19
CA LYS A 184 -8.44 32.42 -28.57
C LYS A 184 -9.04 32.39 -29.98
N GLN A 185 -10.36 32.47 -30.09
CA GLN A 185 -11.01 32.98 -31.29
C GLN A 185 -10.82 34.50 -31.29
N ALA A 186 -9.69 34.94 -31.82
CA ALA A 186 -9.57 36.27 -32.39
C ALA A 186 -10.00 36.16 -33.86
N ALA A 187 -11.27 36.44 -34.13
CA ALA A 187 -11.78 36.77 -35.45
C ALA A 187 -12.59 38.07 -35.26
N ALA A 188 -11.92 39.22 -35.39
CA ALA A 188 -11.93 40.03 -36.60
C ALA A 188 -13.30 40.72 -36.82
N SER A 189 -13.54 41.77 -36.05
CA SER A 189 -14.45 42.84 -36.42
C SER A 189 -13.74 43.75 -37.44
N THR A 190 -14.05 43.55 -38.72
CA THR A 190 -13.69 44.46 -39.79
C THR A 190 -14.59 45.69 -39.68
N THR A 191 -14.03 46.84 -39.31
CA THR A 191 -14.67 48.13 -39.54
C THR A 191 -13.79 48.92 -40.49
N ASP A 192 -14.40 49.32 -41.59
CA ASP A 192 -13.86 50.15 -42.66
C ASP A 192 -13.07 51.35 -42.13
N ASN A 193 -11.85 51.53 -42.64
CA ASN A 193 -11.29 52.87 -42.75
C ASN A 193 -10.36 53.00 -43.95
N LYS A 194 -10.74 53.96 -44.80
CA LYS A 194 -10.11 54.41 -46.04
C LYS A 194 -8.72 55.03 -45.79
N PRO A 195 -7.77 54.96 -46.75
CA PRO A 195 -6.36 55.22 -46.47
C PRO A 195 -5.99 56.71 -46.58
N ALA A 196 -5.14 57.16 -45.67
CA ALA A 196 -4.34 58.37 -45.85
C ALA A 196 -2.84 58.02 -45.77
N LYS A 197 -2.14 58.57 -46.75
CA LYS A 197 -0.77 58.34 -47.22
C LYS A 197 0.23 59.19 -46.44
N ALA A 198 1.33 58.60 -45.95
CA ALA A 198 2.66 59.23 -45.87
C ALA A 198 3.76 58.21 -45.52
N THR A 199 4.90 58.34 -46.17
CA THR A 199 6.08 57.45 -46.19
C THR A 199 7.22 58.06 -45.31
N PRO A 200 8.49 57.59 -45.31
CA PRO A 200 9.13 56.80 -44.24
C PRO A 200 10.33 57.48 -43.54
N ALA A 201 10.80 56.93 -42.42
CA ALA A 201 12.19 57.05 -41.94
C ALA A 201 12.48 55.86 -40.98
N SER A 202 13.24 54.84 -41.41
CA SER A 202 14.71 54.68 -41.26
C SER A 202 15.19 54.67 -39.80
N GLY A 203 15.71 53.52 -39.32
CA GLY A 203 16.19 53.39 -37.94
C GLY A 203 16.67 52.00 -37.49
N THR A 204 17.63 51.42 -38.22
CA THR A 204 18.78 50.62 -37.73
C THR A 204 18.74 49.90 -36.37
N ARG A 205 18.65 48.56 -36.42
CA ARG A 205 19.60 47.54 -35.89
C ARG A 205 20.15 47.68 -34.44
N ARG A 206 19.92 46.66 -33.59
CA ARG A 206 20.98 45.85 -32.94
C ARG A 206 20.45 44.64 -32.13
N ARG A 207 20.87 43.43 -32.53
CA ARG A 207 20.93 42.23 -31.68
C ARG A 207 22.22 42.28 -30.88
N THR A 208 22.18 41.94 -29.59
CA THR A 208 23.30 41.29 -28.90
C THR A 208 22.78 40.30 -27.87
N ALA A 209 23.21 39.06 -28.02
CA ALA A 209 23.13 37.99 -27.04
C ALA A 209 24.23 38.19 -25.99
N THR A 210 23.95 37.85 -24.72
CA THR A 210 24.96 37.78 -23.67
C THR A 210 25.01 36.37 -23.08
N LYS A 211 26.24 35.83 -23.12
CA LYS A 211 26.68 34.52 -22.65
C LYS A 211 26.53 34.36 -21.12
N ARG A 212 26.30 33.10 -20.73
CA ARG A 212 26.39 32.51 -19.40
C ARG A 212 27.87 32.19 -19.05
N PRO A 213 28.37 32.44 -17.83
CA PRO A 213 29.63 31.88 -17.38
C PRO A 213 29.42 30.64 -16.49
N THR A 214 30.21 29.62 -16.79
CA THR A 214 30.50 28.45 -15.95
C THR A 214 31.68 28.77 -15.04
N THR A 215 31.60 28.40 -13.76
CA THR A 215 32.78 28.30 -12.90
C THR A 215 32.70 27.02 -12.07
N LYS A 216 33.65 26.13 -12.36
CA LYS A 216 34.13 25.06 -11.47
C LYS A 216 35.16 25.68 -10.51
N LYS A 217 35.09 25.30 -9.24
CA LYS A 217 36.22 24.73 -8.49
C LYS A 217 35.65 23.94 -7.32
#